data_AF-A0A7K1T642-F1
#
_entry.id   AF-A0A7K1T642-F1
#
_cell.length_a   1.000
_cell.length_b   1.000
_cell.length_c   1.000
_cell.angle_alpha   90.00
_cell.angle_beta   90.00
_cell.angle_gamma   90.00
#
_symmetry.space_group_name_H-M   'P 1'
#
loop_
_entity.id
_entity.type
_entity.pdbx_description
1 polymer ?
#
loop_
_entity_poly.entity_id
_entity_poly.type
_entity_poly.pdbx_seq_one_letter_code
_entity_poly.pdbx_strand_id
1 'polypeptide(L)'
;MTIFPLIRCQKGNDGTIAPTSFESERLWFARRLAYRKVQAFRLRKEEVPMDPMNYTPPVQPAPAPSPAYTTSCLKAAWEDVKATPNYISRLLVLGLIMCVPILNFVVAGYLLFWSREVPFGGRSLLPQKIVTGKNFEYGFYAFVLTLVVGLVGGIIGGIFGWIPFIGWVVSIAVSLATYVAGIIMQMRMIMGQSLGDGFNVKDIWEKARRNWGQLFAVTLIPMAIVIGISLVLSIVVFSIMFLCIMGAAPTIAAIGGAADPSFAQIMSLIAALAGPMIFCTLILYVVLSVAETFAEAVAIRGVAHWVARYAPEWTTLSAPRY
;
A
#
# COMPACT_ATOMS: atom_id res chain seq x y z
N MET A 1 -32.97 0.46 37.12
CA MET A 1 -32.24 -0.18 38.24
C MET A 1 -30.81 0.30 38.16
N THR A 2 -30.50 1.33 38.94
CA THR A 2 -29.20 2.01 39.01
C THR A 2 -28.85 1.99 40.48
N ILE A 3 -27.77 1.30 40.87
CA ILE A 3 -27.33 1.24 42.28
C ILE A 3 -25.96 1.92 42.36
N PHE A 4 -26.01 3.20 42.70
CA PHE A 4 -24.91 3.93 43.34
C PHE A 4 -25.04 3.70 44.86
N PRO A 5 -23.98 3.34 45.60
CA PRO A 5 -24.03 3.43 47.05
C PRO A 5 -23.76 4.87 47.49
N LEU A 6 -24.77 5.45 48.14
CA LEU A 6 -24.69 6.67 48.96
C LEU A 6 -23.65 6.49 50.08
N ILE A 7 -22.56 7.26 50.03
CA ILE A 7 -21.71 7.48 51.21
C ILE A 7 -22.22 8.73 51.93
N ARG A 8 -22.75 8.51 53.13
CA ARG A 8 -23.29 9.51 54.05
C ARG A 8 -22.12 10.21 54.75
N CYS A 9 -21.85 11.48 54.44
CA CYS A 9 -20.91 12.31 55.20
C CYS A 9 -21.60 12.88 56.45
N GLN A 10 -21.18 12.48 57.64
CA GLN A 10 -21.46 13.25 58.87
C GLN A 10 -20.48 14.41 58.97
N LYS A 11 -21.02 15.61 59.19
CA LYS A 11 -20.27 16.85 59.35
C LYS A 11 -19.90 17.01 60.84
N GLY A 12 -18.66 16.72 61.19
CA GLY A 12 -18.05 17.05 62.49
C GLY A 12 -17.42 18.44 62.45
N ASN A 13 -17.47 19.17 63.57
CA ASN A 13 -17.35 20.63 63.61
C ASN A 13 -15.94 21.22 63.46
N ASP A 14 -14.88 20.41 63.26
CA ASP A 14 -13.49 20.90 63.26
C ASP A 14 -12.70 20.57 61.98
N GLY A 15 -13.37 20.25 60.86
CA GLY A 15 -12.78 20.33 59.51
C GLY A 15 -11.71 19.30 59.11
N THR A 16 -11.32 18.34 59.97
CA THR A 16 -10.35 17.28 59.63
C THR A 16 -10.99 15.88 59.63
N ILE A 17 -10.95 15.20 58.48
CA ILE A 17 -11.37 13.80 58.33
C ILE A 17 -10.12 12.92 58.34
N ALA A 18 -9.97 12.09 59.38
CA ALA A 18 -8.98 11.01 59.43
C ALA A 18 -9.55 9.73 58.76
N PRO A 19 -8.82 9.06 57.86
CA PRO A 19 -9.28 7.82 57.24
C PRO A 19 -9.15 6.62 58.19
N THR A 20 -10.21 5.81 58.35
CA THR A 20 -10.25 4.66 59.27
C THR A 20 -9.89 3.31 58.62
N SER A 21 -9.10 3.29 57.54
CA SER A 21 -8.62 2.02 56.97
C SER A 21 -7.24 2.10 56.32
N PHE A 22 -6.43 1.05 56.47
CA PHE A 22 -5.04 0.97 56.00
C PHE A 22 -4.88 1.17 54.48
N GLU A 23 -5.93 0.89 53.71
CA GLU A 23 -5.97 1.07 52.25
C GLU A 23 -6.14 2.55 51.83
N SER A 24 -6.86 3.32 52.66
CA SER A 24 -7.05 4.76 52.45
C SER A 24 -5.81 5.60 52.79
N GLU A 25 -4.95 5.13 53.70
CA GLU A 25 -3.65 5.77 53.96
C GLU A 25 -2.68 5.63 52.78
N ARG A 26 -2.62 4.46 52.12
CA ARG A 26 -1.77 4.27 50.94
C ARG A 26 -2.18 5.17 49.78
N LEU A 27 -3.48 5.29 49.53
CA LEU A 27 -4.02 6.17 48.50
C LEU A 27 -3.81 7.66 48.84
N TRP A 28 -3.88 8.02 50.12
CA TRP A 28 -3.59 9.37 50.60
C TRP A 28 -2.10 9.73 50.47
N PHE A 29 -1.19 8.82 50.83
CA PHE A 29 0.25 9.00 50.65
C PHE A 29 0.64 9.08 49.16
N ALA A 30 0.08 8.22 48.31
CA ALA A 30 0.33 8.26 46.87
C ALA A 30 -0.13 9.59 46.23
N ARG A 31 -1.30 10.12 46.64
CA ARG A 31 -1.79 11.43 46.17
C ARG A 31 -0.93 12.59 46.66
N ARG A 32 -0.42 12.56 47.90
CA ARG A 32 0.51 13.59 48.41
C ARG A 32 1.85 13.58 47.69
N LEU A 33 2.38 12.41 47.35
CA LEU A 33 3.62 12.28 46.58
C LEU A 33 3.47 12.81 45.15
N ALA A 34 2.33 12.53 44.50
CA ALA A 34 2.01 13.10 43.19
C ALA A 34 1.88 14.63 43.25
N TYR A 35 1.18 15.17 44.26
CA TYR A 35 1.04 16.63 44.44
C TYR A 35 2.37 17.33 44.75
N ARG A 36 3.23 16.74 45.58
CA ARG A 36 4.57 17.31 45.86
C ARG A 36 5.48 17.30 44.64
N LYS A 37 5.41 16.27 43.78
CA LYS A 37 6.17 16.25 42.52
C LYS A 37 5.68 17.32 41.54
N VAL A 38 4.37 17.56 41.46
CA VAL A 38 3.80 18.60 40.59
C VAL A 38 4.14 20.01 41.11
N GLN A 39 4.11 20.25 42.41
CA GLN A 39 4.53 21.54 42.98
C GLN A 39 6.04 21.77 42.89
N ALA A 40 6.87 20.74 43.09
CA ALA A 40 8.32 20.85 42.87
C ALA A 40 8.69 21.11 41.39
N PHE A 41 7.88 20.62 40.44
CA PHE A 41 8.04 20.92 39.02
C PHE A 41 7.59 22.35 38.68
N ARG A 42 6.55 22.85 39.36
CA ARG A 42 6.05 24.22 39.18
C ARG A 42 7.00 25.27 39.75
N LEU A 43 7.54 25.04 40.96
CA LEU A 43 8.49 25.94 41.61
C LEU A 43 9.85 25.98 40.88
N ARG A 44 10.30 24.87 40.30
CA ARG A 44 11.50 24.86 39.42
C ARG A 44 11.31 25.66 38.12
N LYS A 45 10.07 26.02 37.77
CA LYS A 45 9.73 26.82 36.59
C LYS A 45 9.64 28.33 36.90
N GLU A 46 9.59 28.71 38.17
CA GLU A 46 9.36 30.10 38.61
C GLU A 46 10.61 30.80 39.19
N GLU A 47 11.72 30.09 39.46
CA GLU A 47 12.98 30.68 39.98
C GLU A 47 14.18 30.59 39.02
N VAL A 48 13.94 30.65 37.71
CA VAL A 48 15.04 30.98 36.78
C VAL A 48 14.97 32.49 36.51
N PRO A 49 15.94 33.29 36.98
CA PRO A 49 16.06 34.69 36.56
C PRO A 49 16.09 34.71 35.03
N MET A 50 15.18 35.46 34.42
CA MET A 50 15.24 35.80 33.00
C MET A 50 16.46 36.69 32.78
N ASP A 51 17.65 36.09 32.68
CA ASP A 51 18.66 36.62 31.78
C ASP A 51 18.02 36.68 30.38
N PRO A 52 18.27 37.71 29.55
CA PRO A 52 17.92 37.68 28.14
C PRO A 52 18.77 36.62 27.44
N MET A 53 18.43 35.35 27.71
CA MET A 53 18.94 34.18 27.05
C MET A 53 18.52 34.34 25.60
N ASN A 54 19.54 34.58 24.78
CA ASN A 54 19.57 34.42 23.34
C ASN A 54 18.97 33.05 22.98
N TYR A 55 17.64 32.99 22.94
CA TYR A 55 16.90 31.82 22.51
C TYR A 55 16.99 31.79 20.99
N THR A 56 18.05 31.16 20.50
CA THR A 56 18.00 30.56 19.17
C THR A 56 17.12 29.32 19.30
N PRO A 57 15.93 29.29 18.65
CA PRO A 57 15.16 28.05 18.56
C PRO A 57 16.08 26.95 18.04
N PRO A 58 15.92 25.68 18.49
CA PRO A 58 16.68 24.58 17.91
C PRO A 58 16.48 24.66 16.40
N VAL A 59 17.58 24.91 15.70
CA VAL A 59 17.61 24.99 14.24
C VAL A 59 16.99 23.68 13.78
N GLN A 60 15.75 23.74 13.28
CA GLN A 60 15.20 22.64 12.50
C GLN A 60 16.31 22.28 11.51
N PRO A 61 16.75 21.02 11.42
CA PRO A 61 17.68 20.62 10.37
C PRO A 61 17.12 21.24 9.09
N ALA A 62 17.90 22.15 8.48
CA ALA A 62 17.47 22.81 7.27
C ALA A 62 16.91 21.73 6.34
N PRO A 63 15.76 21.95 5.68
CA PRO A 63 15.22 20.97 4.73
C PRO A 63 16.40 20.46 3.92
N ALA A 64 16.68 19.15 4.03
CA ALA A 64 17.85 18.57 3.39
C ALA A 64 17.85 19.11 1.95
N PRO A 65 18.96 19.74 1.50
CA PRO A 65 18.97 20.43 0.21
C PRO A 65 18.38 19.47 -0.81
N SER A 66 17.28 19.89 -1.47
CA SER A 66 16.54 19.04 -2.38
C SER A 66 17.57 18.39 -3.30
N PRO A 67 17.78 17.07 -3.25
CA PRO A 67 18.89 16.47 -3.97
C PRO A 67 18.72 16.87 -5.43
N ALA A 68 19.80 17.32 -6.08
CA ALA A 68 19.74 17.70 -7.48
C ALA A 68 19.30 16.48 -8.29
N TYR A 69 18.00 16.39 -8.58
CA TYR A 69 17.39 15.25 -9.27
C TYR A 69 17.76 15.36 -10.74
N THR A 70 18.92 14.82 -11.11
CA THR A 70 19.40 14.76 -12.50
C THR A 70 18.64 13.73 -13.33
N THR A 71 18.00 12.76 -12.67
CA THR A 71 17.33 11.62 -13.29
C THR A 71 15.82 11.64 -13.03
N SER A 72 15.01 11.22 -14.00
CA SER A 72 13.56 11.11 -13.83
C SER A 72 13.20 10.07 -12.75
N CYS A 73 12.09 10.27 -12.02
CA CYS A 73 11.68 9.35 -10.95
C CYS A 73 11.52 7.90 -11.44
N LEU A 74 11.03 7.73 -12.67
CA LEU A 74 10.88 6.42 -13.30
C LEU A 74 12.24 5.76 -13.57
N LYS A 75 13.20 6.51 -14.14
CA LYS A 75 14.53 5.98 -14.41
C LYS A 75 15.28 5.67 -13.11
N ALA A 76 15.14 6.49 -12.09
CA ALA A 76 15.71 6.23 -10.76
C ALA A 76 15.12 4.96 -10.12
N ALA A 77 13.80 4.75 -10.23
CA ALA A 77 13.17 3.51 -9.75
C ALA A 77 13.66 2.27 -10.50
N TRP A 78 13.78 2.37 -11.82
CA TRP A 78 14.32 1.30 -12.66
C TRP A 78 15.76 0.93 -12.30
N GLU A 79 16.60 1.94 -12.04
CA GLU A 79 17.99 1.74 -11.59
C GLU A 79 18.05 1.11 -10.20
N ASP A 80 17.20 1.52 -9.26
CA ASP A 80 17.11 0.93 -7.92
C ASP A 80 16.75 -0.57 -7.99
N VAL A 81 15.81 -0.97 -8.86
CA VAL A 81 15.44 -2.39 -9.05
C VAL A 81 16.61 -3.18 -9.62
N LYS A 82 17.25 -2.68 -10.68
CA LYS A 82 18.38 -3.37 -11.34
C LYS A 82 19.64 -3.43 -10.49
N ALA A 83 19.82 -2.50 -9.55
CA ALA A 83 20.93 -2.51 -8.61
C ALA A 83 20.87 -3.71 -7.65
N THR A 84 19.70 -4.36 -7.52
CA THR A 84 19.55 -5.54 -6.66
C THR A 84 20.19 -6.78 -7.32
N PRO A 85 21.13 -7.47 -6.64
CA PRO A 85 21.64 -8.75 -7.10
C PRO A 85 20.52 -9.80 -7.20
N ASN A 86 20.49 -10.53 -8.31
CA ASN A 86 19.47 -11.55 -8.59
C ASN A 86 18.03 -10.99 -8.57
N TYR A 87 17.83 -9.73 -8.99
CA TYR A 87 16.52 -9.10 -9.02
C TYR A 87 15.48 -9.93 -9.79
N ILE A 88 15.87 -10.57 -10.91
CA ILE A 88 14.98 -11.44 -11.70
C ILE A 88 14.45 -12.60 -10.86
N SER A 89 15.33 -13.32 -10.16
CA SER A 89 14.92 -14.45 -9.30
C SER A 89 14.03 -13.99 -8.15
N ARG A 90 14.30 -12.82 -7.57
CA ARG A 90 13.45 -12.25 -6.51
C ARG A 90 12.08 -11.83 -7.02
N LEU A 91 12.01 -11.18 -8.18
CA LEU A 91 10.75 -10.82 -8.83
C LEU A 91 9.96 -12.05 -9.27
N LEU A 92 10.65 -13.11 -9.70
CA LEU A 92 10.02 -14.38 -10.00
C LEU A 92 9.39 -15.00 -8.75
N VAL A 93 10.09 -15.01 -7.62
CA VAL A 93 9.54 -15.46 -6.34
C VAL A 93 8.36 -14.58 -5.92
N LEU A 94 8.48 -13.25 -6.01
CA LEU A 94 7.39 -12.33 -5.67
C LEU A 94 6.17 -12.55 -6.58
N GLY A 95 6.36 -12.73 -7.90
CA GLY A 95 5.29 -13.03 -8.84
C GLY A 95 4.65 -14.40 -8.62
N LEU A 96 5.41 -15.41 -8.22
CA LEU A 96 4.85 -16.70 -7.80
C LEU A 96 4.02 -16.58 -6.51
N ILE A 97 4.43 -15.72 -5.58
CA ILE A 97 3.67 -15.44 -4.36
C ILE A 97 2.38 -14.68 -4.72
N MET A 98 2.41 -13.74 -5.68
CA MET A 98 1.23 -13.03 -6.19
C MET A 98 0.18 -13.99 -6.77
N CYS A 99 0.59 -15.13 -7.32
CA CYS A 99 -0.34 -16.14 -7.84
C CYS A 99 -1.27 -16.71 -6.76
N VAL A 100 -0.92 -16.59 -5.48
CA VAL A 100 -1.75 -17.01 -4.35
C VAL A 100 -2.48 -15.79 -3.80
N PRO A 101 -3.83 -15.69 -3.92
CA PRO A 101 -4.56 -14.46 -3.58
C PRO A 101 -4.31 -13.91 -2.18
N ILE A 102 -4.20 -14.77 -1.16
CA ILE A 102 -3.97 -14.36 0.23
C ILE A 102 -2.54 -13.83 0.42
N LEU A 103 -1.57 -14.36 -0.32
CA LEU A 103 -0.17 -13.96 -0.20
C LEU A 103 0.16 -12.70 -1.00
N ASN A 104 -0.72 -12.26 -1.90
CA ASN A 104 -0.61 -10.98 -2.60
C ASN A 104 -0.40 -9.81 -1.62
N PHE A 105 -1.10 -9.82 -0.48
CA PHE A 105 -0.91 -8.81 0.57
C PHE A 105 0.55 -8.72 1.04
N VAL A 106 1.23 -9.86 1.20
CA VAL A 106 2.64 -9.86 1.62
C VAL A 106 3.52 -9.14 0.60
N VAL A 107 3.29 -9.36 -0.69
CA VAL A 107 4.07 -8.75 -1.77
C VAL A 107 3.82 -7.24 -1.83
N ALA A 108 2.54 -6.82 -1.82
CA ALA A 108 2.18 -5.41 -1.81
C ALA A 108 2.81 -4.65 -0.63
N GLY A 109 2.69 -5.20 0.59
CA GLY A 109 3.31 -4.59 1.77
C GLY A 109 4.83 -4.65 1.78
N TYR A 110 5.45 -5.68 1.19
CA TYR A 110 6.89 -5.77 1.00
C TYR A 110 7.42 -4.65 0.08
N LEU A 111 6.77 -4.41 -1.06
CA LEU A 111 7.15 -3.36 -2.00
C LEU A 111 6.95 -1.96 -1.41
N LEU A 112 5.87 -1.75 -0.66
CA LEU A 112 5.62 -0.51 0.08
C LEU A 112 6.68 -0.28 1.16
N PHE A 113 6.99 -1.31 1.96
CA PHE A 113 7.99 -1.21 3.00
C PHE A 113 9.38 -0.89 2.45
N TRP A 114 9.76 -1.54 1.33
CA TRP A 114 10.99 -1.23 0.63
C TRP A 114 10.98 0.22 0.14
N SER A 115 9.92 0.67 -0.51
CA SER A 115 9.84 1.99 -1.12
C SER A 115 9.77 3.14 -0.12
N ARG A 116 9.26 2.91 1.11
CA ARG A 116 9.05 3.97 2.11
C ARG A 116 10.33 4.70 2.53
N GLU A 117 11.50 4.09 2.37
CA GLU A 117 12.78 4.68 2.77
C GLU A 117 13.24 5.80 1.81
N VAL A 118 12.77 5.77 0.56
CA VAL A 118 13.25 6.67 -0.51
C VAL A 118 13.00 8.14 -0.20
N PRO A 119 11.80 8.55 0.27
CA PRO A 119 11.57 9.93 0.68
C PRO A 119 12.53 10.40 1.78
N PHE A 120 13.01 9.49 2.63
CA PHE A 120 13.98 9.78 3.69
C PHE A 120 15.44 9.71 3.22
N GLY A 121 15.69 9.57 1.91
CA GLY A 121 17.03 9.45 1.32
C GLY A 121 17.59 8.02 1.31
N GLY A 122 16.82 7.03 1.74
CA GLY A 122 17.21 5.61 1.70
C GLY A 122 17.26 5.06 0.27
N ARG A 123 18.25 4.20 -0.01
CA ARG A 123 18.47 3.53 -1.31
C ARG A 123 18.85 2.06 -1.12
N SER A 124 18.15 1.36 -0.23
CA SER A 124 18.46 -0.04 0.02
C SER A 124 18.01 -0.93 -1.15
N LEU A 125 18.73 -2.04 -1.30
CA LEU A 125 18.38 -3.12 -2.22
C LEU A 125 17.11 -3.82 -1.72
N LEU A 126 16.45 -4.59 -2.59
CA LEU A 126 15.26 -5.36 -2.20
C LEU A 126 15.55 -6.22 -0.94
N PRO A 127 14.78 -6.07 0.16
CA PRO A 127 15.04 -6.77 1.41
C PRO A 127 15.05 -8.29 1.22
N GLN A 128 15.98 -9.02 1.86
CA GLN A 128 16.07 -10.47 1.71
C GLN A 128 14.84 -11.20 2.27
N LYS A 129 14.27 -10.68 3.35
CA LYS A 129 13.10 -11.27 4.01
C LYS A 129 11.81 -10.77 3.36
N ILE A 130 11.22 -11.61 2.52
CA ILE A 130 9.97 -11.29 1.80
C ILE A 130 8.76 -11.44 2.72
N VAL A 131 8.66 -12.55 3.44
CA VAL A 131 7.48 -12.87 4.26
C VAL A 131 7.70 -12.44 5.71
N THR A 132 6.95 -11.42 6.12
CA THR A 132 6.86 -10.98 7.52
C THR A 132 5.41 -10.60 7.85
N GLY A 133 4.98 -10.75 9.10
CA GLY A 133 3.63 -10.35 9.53
C GLY A 133 3.35 -8.86 9.31
N LYS A 134 4.39 -8.02 9.41
CA LYS A 134 4.29 -6.58 9.17
C LYS A 134 4.10 -6.23 7.68
N ASN A 135 4.72 -6.99 6.77
CA ASN A 135 4.45 -6.85 5.34
C ASN A 135 3.00 -7.24 5.02
N PHE A 136 2.48 -8.29 5.65
CA PHE A 136 1.08 -8.66 5.50
C PHE A 136 0.13 -7.55 5.98
N GLU A 137 0.39 -6.96 7.16
CA GLU A 137 -0.42 -5.87 7.71
C GLU A 137 -0.50 -4.66 6.78
N TYR A 138 0.65 -4.18 6.28
CA TYR A 138 0.67 -3.07 5.32
C TYR A 138 0.06 -3.44 3.98
N GLY A 139 0.21 -4.68 3.54
CA GLY A 139 -0.47 -5.22 2.37
C GLY A 139 -1.98 -5.19 2.50
N PHE A 140 -2.48 -5.59 3.67
CA PHE A 140 -3.91 -5.53 3.98
C PHE A 140 -4.42 -4.08 4.00
N TYR A 141 -3.68 -3.14 4.58
CA TYR A 141 -4.02 -1.72 4.52
C TYR A 141 -4.03 -1.19 3.07
N ALA A 142 -3.05 -1.58 2.26
CA ALA A 142 -3.00 -1.24 0.84
C ALA A 142 -4.20 -1.80 0.08
N PHE A 143 -4.59 -3.04 0.37
CA PHE A 143 -5.80 -3.66 -0.18
C PHE A 143 -7.06 -2.87 0.21
N VAL A 144 -7.22 -2.49 1.48
CA VAL A 144 -8.39 -1.70 1.92
C VAL A 144 -8.44 -0.34 1.20
N LEU A 145 -7.31 0.34 1.05
CA LEU A 145 -7.24 1.60 0.30
C LEU A 145 -7.66 1.41 -1.16
N THR A 146 -7.06 0.43 -1.84
CA THR A 146 -7.38 0.11 -3.24
C THR A 146 -8.83 -0.34 -3.40
N LEU A 147 -9.39 -1.07 -2.44
CA LEU A 147 -10.80 -1.49 -2.44
C LEU A 147 -11.73 -0.29 -2.35
N VAL A 148 -11.49 0.64 -1.41
CA VAL A 148 -12.33 1.84 -1.25
C VAL A 148 -12.23 2.74 -2.48
N VAL A 149 -11.02 2.99 -2.97
CA VAL A 149 -10.79 3.83 -4.16
C VAL A 149 -11.36 3.16 -5.42
N GLY A 150 -11.18 1.86 -5.56
CA GLY A 150 -11.73 1.06 -6.64
C GLY A 150 -13.25 1.00 -6.63
N LEU A 151 -13.88 0.94 -5.45
CA LEU A 151 -15.34 1.01 -5.32
C LEU A 151 -15.88 2.36 -5.77
N VAL A 152 -15.24 3.46 -5.33
CA VAL A 152 -15.60 4.81 -5.79
C VAL A 152 -15.45 4.94 -7.30
N GLY A 153 -14.34 4.46 -7.85
CA GLY A 153 -14.09 4.41 -9.29
C GLY A 153 -15.14 3.59 -10.05
N GLY A 154 -15.50 2.42 -9.52
CA GLY A 154 -16.49 1.51 -10.10
C GLY A 154 -17.91 2.08 -10.09
N ILE A 155 -18.30 2.79 -9.03
CA ILE A 155 -19.59 3.50 -8.97
C ILE A 155 -19.64 4.59 -10.04
N ILE A 156 -18.61 5.43 -10.12
CA ILE A 156 -18.52 6.49 -11.13
C ILE A 156 -18.56 5.87 -12.54
N GLY A 157 -17.74 4.85 -12.80
CA GLY A 157 -17.71 4.14 -14.08
C GLY A 157 -19.05 3.48 -14.43
N GLY A 158 -19.77 2.94 -13.43
CA GLY A 158 -21.10 2.36 -13.59
C GLY A 158 -22.17 3.40 -13.94
N ILE A 159 -22.10 4.60 -13.35
CA ILE A 159 -23.02 5.71 -13.67
C ILE A 159 -22.80 6.20 -15.10
N PHE A 160 -21.54 6.47 -15.46
CA PHE A 160 -21.21 7.00 -16.78
C PHE A 160 -21.27 5.93 -17.89
N GLY A 161 -21.11 4.66 -17.56
CA GLY A 161 -21.06 3.54 -18.52
C GLY A 161 -22.34 3.35 -19.35
N TRP A 162 -23.47 3.91 -18.90
CA TRP A 162 -24.73 3.92 -19.66
C TRP A 162 -24.73 4.89 -20.84
N ILE A 163 -23.80 5.86 -20.86
CA ILE A 163 -23.65 6.82 -21.95
C ILE A 163 -22.65 6.26 -22.97
N PRO A 164 -23.08 5.93 -24.21
CA PRO A 164 -22.17 5.42 -25.22
C PRO A 164 -21.10 6.45 -25.59
N PHE A 165 -19.89 5.98 -25.88
CA PHE A 165 -18.69 6.75 -26.22
C PHE A 165 -18.17 7.69 -25.12
N ILE A 166 -18.92 8.71 -24.71
CA ILE A 166 -18.51 9.65 -23.66
C ILE A 166 -18.34 8.92 -22.33
N GLY A 167 -19.30 8.04 -21.99
CA GLY A 167 -19.22 7.25 -20.78
C GLY A 167 -18.00 6.35 -20.72
N TRP A 168 -17.62 5.75 -21.85
CA TRP A 168 -16.44 4.89 -21.93
C TRP A 168 -15.15 5.67 -21.73
N VAL A 169 -15.03 6.86 -22.36
CA VAL A 169 -13.87 7.74 -22.17
C VAL A 169 -13.75 8.19 -20.72
N VAL A 170 -14.87 8.60 -20.10
CA VAL A 170 -14.90 8.97 -18.68
C VAL A 170 -14.53 7.80 -17.79
N SER A 171 -15.05 6.60 -18.04
CA SER A 171 -14.71 5.40 -17.28
C SER A 171 -13.23 5.05 -17.38
N ILE A 172 -12.61 5.18 -18.56
CA ILE A 172 -11.16 5.00 -18.72
C ILE A 172 -10.40 6.06 -17.90
N ALA A 173 -10.77 7.33 -18.00
CA ALA A 173 -10.13 8.40 -17.25
C ALA A 173 -10.23 8.19 -15.72
N VAL A 174 -11.40 7.75 -15.24
CA VAL A 174 -11.64 7.44 -13.83
C VAL A 174 -10.84 6.23 -13.38
N SER A 175 -10.77 5.16 -14.18
CA SER A 175 -9.93 3.99 -13.87
C SER A 175 -8.46 4.35 -13.74
N LEU A 176 -7.94 5.20 -14.65
CA LEU A 176 -6.57 5.68 -14.55
C LEU A 176 -6.36 6.57 -13.32
N ALA A 177 -7.27 7.50 -13.04
CA ALA A 177 -7.19 8.39 -11.89
C ALA A 177 -7.24 7.62 -10.56
N THR A 178 -8.13 6.63 -10.45
CA THR A 178 -8.29 5.79 -9.25
C THR A 178 -7.07 4.91 -9.02
N TYR A 179 -6.44 4.38 -10.07
CA TYR A 179 -5.17 3.66 -9.95
C TYR A 179 -4.06 4.55 -9.38
N VAL A 180 -3.86 5.74 -9.96
CA VAL A 180 -2.84 6.70 -9.48
C VAL A 180 -3.13 7.14 -8.04
N ALA A 181 -4.39 7.43 -7.72
CA ALA A 181 -4.83 7.77 -6.38
C ALA A 181 -4.55 6.64 -5.38
N GLY A 182 -4.80 5.38 -5.76
CA GLY A 182 -4.51 4.21 -4.94
C GLY A 182 -3.03 4.15 -4.55
N ILE A 183 -2.11 4.24 -5.51
CA ILE A 183 -0.66 4.13 -5.24
C ILE A 183 -0.16 5.28 -4.35
N ILE A 184 -0.58 6.52 -4.58
CA ILE A 184 -0.16 7.65 -3.73
C ILE A 184 -0.74 7.55 -2.31
N MET A 185 -1.98 7.07 -2.16
CA MET A 185 -2.61 6.82 -0.86
C MET A 185 -1.87 5.72 -0.09
N GLN A 186 -1.47 4.64 -0.77
CA GLN A 186 -0.64 3.59 -0.18
C GLN A 186 0.73 4.12 0.27
N MET A 187 1.35 4.98 -0.53
CA MET A 187 2.62 5.61 -0.18
C MET A 187 2.48 6.51 1.06
N ARG A 188 1.39 7.29 1.14
CA ARG A 188 1.10 8.12 2.32
C ARG A 188 0.84 7.26 3.57
N MET A 189 0.11 6.16 3.42
CA MET A 189 -0.15 5.19 4.50
C MET A 189 1.14 4.58 5.04
N ILE A 190 2.04 4.10 4.17
CA ILE A 190 3.27 3.46 4.65
C ILE A 190 4.23 4.46 5.29
N MET A 191 4.19 5.74 4.91
CA MET A 191 4.97 6.80 5.57
C MET A 191 4.39 7.19 6.94
N GLY A 192 3.06 7.32 7.03
CA GLY A 192 2.35 7.61 8.28
C GLY A 192 2.24 6.40 9.23
N GLN A 193 2.51 5.20 8.71
CA GLN A 193 2.35 3.92 9.42
C GLN A 193 0.90 3.67 9.92
N SER A 194 -0.07 4.42 9.41
CA SER A 194 -1.49 4.33 9.79
C SER A 194 -2.39 4.32 8.55
N LEU A 195 -3.47 3.54 8.61
CA LEU A 195 -4.48 3.53 7.54
C LEU A 195 -5.12 4.90 7.35
N GLY A 196 -5.33 5.64 8.45
CA GLY A 196 -5.95 6.97 8.45
C GLY A 196 -5.15 8.00 7.65
N ASP A 197 -3.82 7.91 7.65
CA ASP A 197 -2.97 8.79 6.83
C ASP A 197 -3.19 8.58 5.33
N GLY A 198 -3.42 7.35 4.90
CA GLY A 198 -3.75 7.02 3.51
C GLY A 198 -5.08 7.61 3.05
N PHE A 199 -6.02 7.86 3.97
CA PHE A 199 -7.31 8.48 3.70
C PHE A 199 -7.34 10.01 3.89
N ASN A 200 -6.20 10.65 4.13
CA ASN A 200 -6.11 12.11 4.16
C ASN A 200 -6.12 12.69 2.73
N VAL A 201 -7.26 12.51 2.03
CA VAL A 201 -7.44 12.86 0.61
C VAL A 201 -7.16 14.34 0.35
N LYS A 202 -7.50 15.22 1.29
CA LYS A 202 -7.24 16.66 1.16
C LYS A 202 -5.74 16.93 1.05
N ASP A 203 -4.96 16.38 1.98
CA ASP A 203 -3.51 16.52 1.99
C ASP A 203 -2.91 15.92 0.72
N ILE A 204 -3.29 14.69 0.37
CA ILE A 204 -2.82 14.00 -0.84
C ILE A 204 -3.11 14.81 -2.11
N TRP A 205 -4.32 15.37 -2.24
CA TRP A 205 -4.73 16.18 -3.38
C TRP A 205 -3.93 17.48 -3.52
N GLU A 206 -3.70 18.18 -2.41
CA GLU A 206 -2.90 19.41 -2.40
C GLU A 206 -1.47 19.16 -2.92
N LYS A 207 -0.88 18.02 -2.56
CA LYS A 207 0.49 17.68 -2.93
C LYS A 207 0.55 17.10 -4.34
N ALA A 208 -0.40 16.23 -4.70
CA ALA A 208 -0.53 15.69 -6.05
C ALA A 208 -0.57 16.79 -7.12
N ARG A 209 -1.33 17.88 -6.87
CA ARG A 209 -1.43 19.09 -7.73
C ARG A 209 -0.15 19.81 -8.07
N ARG A 210 0.96 19.55 -7.38
CA ARG A 210 2.25 20.15 -7.72
C ARG A 210 2.83 19.63 -9.03
N ASN A 211 2.67 18.33 -9.32
CA ASN A 211 3.15 17.76 -10.58
C ASN A 211 2.38 16.49 -10.98
N TRP A 212 1.26 16.69 -11.68
CA TRP A 212 0.41 15.60 -12.18
C TRP A 212 1.10 14.79 -13.27
N GLY A 213 1.69 15.47 -14.25
CA GLY A 213 2.28 14.81 -15.41
C GLY A 213 3.33 13.77 -15.01
N GLN A 214 4.21 14.11 -14.07
CA GLN A 214 5.23 13.17 -13.60
C GLN A 214 4.65 12.06 -12.72
N LEU A 215 3.60 12.34 -11.94
CA LEU A 215 2.91 11.34 -11.12
C LEU A 215 2.20 10.28 -12.00
N PHE A 216 1.50 10.74 -13.04
CA PHE A 216 0.88 9.85 -14.04
C PHE A 216 1.95 9.09 -14.82
N ALA A 217 3.03 9.74 -15.24
CA ALA A 217 4.11 9.07 -15.96
C ALA A 217 4.76 7.95 -15.13
N VAL A 218 5.05 8.20 -13.86
CA VAL A 218 5.76 7.22 -13.03
C VAL A 218 4.90 6.00 -12.64
N THR A 219 3.59 6.19 -12.56
CA THR A 219 2.63 5.12 -12.23
C THR A 219 2.16 4.36 -13.47
N LEU A 220 1.79 5.07 -14.54
CA LEU A 220 1.16 4.46 -15.71
C LEU A 220 2.15 3.89 -16.71
N ILE A 221 3.35 4.45 -16.88
CA ILE A 221 4.30 3.97 -17.91
C ILE A 221 4.74 2.52 -17.65
N PRO A 222 5.15 2.10 -16.43
CA PRO A 222 5.48 0.71 -16.16
C PRO A 222 4.34 -0.25 -16.50
N MET A 223 3.12 0.11 -16.08
CA MET A 223 1.93 -0.70 -16.33
C MET A 223 1.56 -0.74 -17.81
N ALA A 224 1.64 0.37 -18.53
CA ALA A 224 1.36 0.42 -19.96
C ALA A 224 2.31 -0.46 -20.78
N ILE A 225 3.59 -0.50 -20.40
CA ILE A 225 4.59 -1.40 -21.02
C ILE A 225 4.20 -2.86 -20.78
N VAL A 226 3.88 -3.23 -19.54
CA VAL A 226 3.46 -4.59 -19.20
C VAL A 226 2.16 -4.97 -19.88
N ILE A 227 1.17 -4.06 -19.95
CA ILE A 227 -0.07 -4.27 -20.69
C ILE A 227 0.24 -4.52 -22.17
N GLY A 228 1.10 -3.71 -22.80
CA GLY A 228 1.51 -3.92 -24.19
C GLY A 228 2.14 -5.29 -24.44
N ILE A 229 3.09 -5.69 -23.58
CA ILE A 229 3.72 -7.02 -23.64
C ILE A 229 2.68 -8.12 -23.42
N SER A 230 1.79 -7.95 -22.44
CA SER A 230 0.76 -8.92 -22.10
C SER A 230 -0.22 -9.16 -23.24
N LEU A 231 -0.58 -8.11 -23.99
CA LEU A 231 -1.45 -8.20 -25.16
C LEU A 231 -0.78 -9.02 -26.26
N VAL A 232 0.49 -8.76 -26.56
CA VAL A 232 1.25 -9.52 -27.56
C VAL A 232 1.37 -10.99 -27.15
N LEU A 233 1.76 -11.28 -25.91
CA LEU A 233 1.86 -12.64 -25.41
C LEU A 233 0.51 -13.37 -25.41
N SER A 234 -0.57 -12.67 -25.05
CA SER A 234 -1.93 -13.22 -25.08
C SER A 234 -2.33 -13.57 -26.52
N ILE A 235 -2.06 -12.69 -27.49
CA ILE A 235 -2.33 -12.97 -28.92
C ILE A 235 -1.58 -14.22 -29.39
N VAL A 236 -0.29 -14.36 -29.02
CA VAL A 236 0.51 -15.55 -29.36
C VAL A 236 -0.12 -16.81 -28.76
N VAL A 237 -0.49 -16.78 -27.48
CA VAL A 237 -1.11 -17.94 -26.81
C VAL A 237 -2.48 -18.27 -27.39
N PHE A 238 -3.33 -17.28 -27.65
CA PHE A 238 -4.61 -17.48 -28.34
C PHE A 238 -4.42 -18.07 -29.73
N SER A 239 -3.38 -17.67 -30.47
CA SER A 239 -3.04 -18.23 -31.77
C SER A 239 -2.63 -19.70 -31.66
N ILE A 240 -1.82 -20.05 -30.66
CA ILE A 240 -1.45 -21.45 -30.38
C ILE A 240 -2.68 -22.27 -29.99
N MET A 241 -3.56 -21.74 -29.14
CA MET A 241 -4.82 -22.39 -28.75
C MET A 241 -5.71 -22.65 -29.98
N PHE A 242 -5.82 -21.66 -30.88
CA PHE A 242 -6.54 -21.81 -32.13
C PHE A 242 -5.94 -22.93 -33.02
N LEU A 243 -4.60 -23.00 -33.12
CA LEU A 243 -3.93 -24.07 -33.85
C LEU A 243 -4.15 -25.45 -33.22
N CYS A 244 -4.17 -25.57 -31.88
CA CYS A 244 -4.50 -26.82 -31.19
C CYS A 244 -5.94 -27.28 -31.49
N ILE A 245 -6.89 -26.35 -31.56
CA ILE A 245 -8.28 -26.64 -31.92
C ILE A 245 -8.37 -27.12 -33.38
N MET A 246 -7.66 -26.45 -34.30
CA MET A 246 -7.59 -26.86 -35.70
C MET A 246 -6.90 -28.23 -35.88
N GLY A 247 -5.86 -28.52 -35.10
CA GLY A 247 -5.21 -29.83 -35.08
C GLY A 247 -6.11 -30.94 -34.53
N ALA A 248 -7.02 -30.62 -33.62
CA ALA A 248 -8.04 -31.53 -33.11
C ALA A 248 -9.27 -31.65 -34.01
N ALA A 249 -9.38 -30.87 -35.10
CA ALA A 249 -10.53 -30.85 -36.00
C ALA A 249 -10.93 -32.24 -36.55
N PRO A 250 -10.01 -33.16 -36.92
CA PRO A 250 -10.38 -34.51 -37.35
C PRO A 250 -11.06 -35.31 -36.24
N THR A 251 -10.57 -35.19 -35.00
CA THR A 251 -11.17 -35.84 -33.82
C THR A 251 -12.52 -35.22 -33.47
N ILE A 252 -12.64 -33.89 -33.56
CA ILE A 252 -13.90 -33.15 -33.36
C ILE A 252 -14.95 -33.59 -34.39
N ALA A 253 -14.57 -33.70 -35.68
CA ALA A 253 -15.46 -34.13 -36.75
C ALA A 253 -15.88 -35.60 -36.59
N ALA A 254 -14.96 -36.49 -36.22
CA ALA A 254 -15.25 -37.91 -35.98
C ALA A 254 -16.22 -38.12 -34.80
N ILE A 255 -16.12 -37.31 -33.75
CA ILE A 255 -17.04 -37.35 -32.60
C ILE A 255 -18.39 -36.72 -32.96
N GLY A 256 -18.38 -35.56 -33.64
CA GLY A 256 -19.62 -34.85 -34.02
C GLY A 256 -20.50 -35.63 -35.00
N GLY A 257 -19.93 -36.56 -35.77
CA GLY A 257 -20.65 -37.47 -36.66
C GLY A 257 -21.03 -38.83 -36.04
N ALA A 258 -20.62 -39.11 -34.79
CA ALA A 258 -20.93 -40.38 -34.13
C ALA A 258 -22.32 -40.33 -33.48
N ALA A 259 -23.14 -41.35 -33.71
CA ALA A 259 -24.45 -41.48 -33.06
C ALA A 259 -24.34 -41.65 -31.54
N ASP A 260 -23.33 -42.43 -31.10
CA ASP A 260 -22.96 -42.64 -29.70
C ASP A 260 -21.44 -42.58 -29.56
N PRO A 261 -20.84 -41.43 -29.19
CA PRO A 261 -19.39 -41.33 -29.02
C PRO A 261 -18.93 -42.15 -27.81
N SER A 262 -17.90 -42.97 -28.03
CA SER A 262 -17.31 -43.78 -26.97
C SER A 262 -16.57 -42.91 -25.95
N PHE A 263 -16.50 -43.37 -24.69
CA PHE A 263 -15.75 -42.69 -23.62
C PHE A 263 -14.29 -42.40 -24.02
N ALA A 264 -13.65 -43.32 -24.76
CA ALA A 264 -12.28 -43.16 -25.23
C ALA A 264 -12.13 -41.97 -26.22
N GLN A 265 -13.12 -41.74 -27.08
CA GLN A 265 -13.11 -40.60 -28.01
C GLN A 265 -13.31 -39.27 -27.29
N ILE A 266 -14.17 -39.24 -26.26
CA ILE A 266 -14.35 -38.04 -25.43
C ILE A 266 -13.06 -37.72 -24.67
N MET A 267 -12.42 -38.73 -24.08
CA MET A 267 -11.16 -38.54 -23.35
C MET A 267 -9.99 -38.15 -24.24
N SER A 268 -9.92 -38.65 -25.48
CA SER A 268 -8.86 -38.25 -26.43
C SER A 268 -9.03 -36.80 -26.87
N LEU A 269 -10.26 -36.32 -27.04
CA LEU A 269 -10.55 -34.91 -27.33
C LEU A 269 -10.17 -34.00 -26.15
N ILE A 270 -10.53 -34.38 -24.92
CA ILE A 270 -10.14 -33.65 -23.71
C ILE A 270 -8.62 -33.61 -23.58
N ALA A 271 -7.93 -34.74 -23.78
CA ALA A 271 -6.47 -34.77 -23.70
C ALA A 271 -5.81 -33.89 -24.78
N ALA A 272 -6.33 -33.90 -26.01
CA ALA A 272 -5.82 -33.11 -27.13
C ALA A 272 -6.02 -31.60 -26.94
N LEU A 273 -7.11 -31.18 -26.30
CA LEU A 273 -7.44 -29.76 -26.10
C LEU A 273 -7.02 -29.25 -24.72
N ALA A 274 -7.48 -29.90 -23.65
CA ALA A 274 -7.31 -29.40 -22.28
C ALA A 274 -5.85 -29.41 -21.84
N GLY A 275 -5.07 -30.44 -22.20
CA GLY A 275 -3.66 -30.53 -21.81
C GLY A 275 -2.86 -29.30 -22.25
N PRO A 276 -2.64 -29.11 -23.57
CA PRO A 276 -1.89 -27.98 -24.08
C PRO A 276 -2.47 -26.62 -23.65
N MET A 277 -3.80 -26.46 -23.65
CA MET A 277 -4.42 -25.18 -23.29
C MET A 277 -4.23 -24.83 -21.81
N ILE A 278 -4.34 -25.79 -20.89
CA ILE A 278 -4.09 -25.57 -19.47
C ILE A 278 -2.62 -25.21 -19.26
N PHE A 279 -1.67 -25.94 -19.86
CA PHE A 279 -0.25 -25.63 -19.72
C PHE A 279 0.11 -24.25 -20.28
N CYS A 280 -0.34 -23.90 -21.49
CA CYS A 280 -0.09 -22.59 -22.08
C CYS A 280 -0.70 -21.45 -21.26
N THR A 281 -1.94 -21.63 -20.76
CA THR A 281 -2.61 -20.61 -19.94
C THR A 281 -1.91 -20.45 -18.60
N LEU A 282 -1.46 -21.53 -17.96
CA LEU A 282 -0.73 -21.47 -16.70
C LEU A 282 0.64 -20.80 -16.86
N ILE A 283 1.38 -21.12 -17.94
CA ILE A 283 2.65 -20.46 -18.25
C ILE A 283 2.42 -18.97 -18.48
N LEU A 284 1.42 -18.60 -19.28
CA LEU A 284 1.08 -17.21 -19.52
C LEU A 284 0.73 -16.50 -18.21
N TYR A 285 -0.13 -17.09 -17.38
CA TYR A 285 -0.51 -16.54 -16.09
C TYR A 285 0.70 -16.26 -15.21
N VAL A 286 1.62 -17.22 -15.05
CA VAL A 286 2.84 -17.03 -14.24
C VAL A 286 3.72 -15.92 -14.82
N VAL A 287 3.91 -15.88 -16.14
CA VAL A 287 4.71 -14.85 -16.81
C VAL A 287 4.09 -13.46 -16.59
N LEU A 288 2.76 -13.34 -16.70
CA LEU A 288 2.04 -12.10 -16.48
C LEU A 288 2.13 -11.64 -15.01
N SER A 289 1.96 -12.55 -14.04
CA SER A 289 2.10 -12.22 -12.61
C SER A 289 3.49 -11.68 -12.26
N VAL A 290 4.55 -12.25 -12.86
CA VAL A 290 5.93 -11.76 -12.68
C VAL A 290 6.12 -10.38 -13.32
N ALA A 291 5.58 -10.17 -14.52
CA ALA A 291 5.66 -8.88 -15.20
C ALA A 291 4.89 -7.78 -14.45
N GLU A 292 3.70 -8.09 -13.93
CA GLU A 292 2.89 -7.17 -13.13
C GLU A 292 3.60 -6.79 -11.84
N THR A 293 4.13 -7.77 -11.11
CA THR A 293 4.93 -7.53 -9.89
C THR A 293 6.09 -6.59 -10.15
N PHE A 294 6.74 -6.73 -11.30
CA PHE A 294 7.83 -5.85 -11.70
C PHE A 294 7.37 -4.42 -11.98
N ALA A 295 6.29 -4.25 -12.74
CA ALA A 295 5.73 -2.93 -13.00
C ALA A 295 5.28 -2.25 -11.70
N GLU A 296 4.66 -3.00 -10.78
CA GLU A 296 4.24 -2.50 -9.48
C GLU A 296 5.43 -2.08 -8.61
N ALA A 297 6.51 -2.89 -8.58
CA ALA A 297 7.74 -2.54 -7.88
C ALA A 297 8.35 -1.23 -8.39
N VAL A 298 8.41 -1.05 -9.73
CA VAL A 298 8.91 0.18 -10.35
C VAL A 298 7.97 1.36 -10.08
N ALA A 299 6.65 1.16 -10.16
CA ALA A 299 5.66 2.20 -9.92
C ALA A 299 5.68 2.71 -8.48
N ILE A 300 5.64 1.82 -7.48
CA ILE A 300 5.67 2.20 -6.05
C ILE A 300 7.00 2.90 -5.72
N ARG A 301 8.14 2.35 -6.18
CA ARG A 301 9.46 2.97 -5.95
C ARG A 301 9.58 4.32 -6.65
N GLY A 302 9.00 4.44 -7.85
CA GLY A 302 8.99 5.69 -8.60
C GLY A 302 8.09 6.76 -7.97
N VAL A 303 6.94 6.38 -7.43
CA VAL A 303 6.10 7.28 -6.62
C VAL A 303 6.85 7.72 -5.37
N ALA A 304 7.66 6.85 -4.76
CA ALA A 304 8.50 7.25 -3.63
C ALA A 304 9.53 8.33 -4.01
N HIS A 305 10.17 8.22 -5.19
CA HIS A 305 11.03 9.29 -5.73
C HIS A 305 10.24 10.58 -6.01
N TRP A 306 9.00 10.46 -6.48
CA TRP A 306 8.12 11.61 -6.70
C TRP A 306 7.79 12.30 -5.37
N VAL A 307 7.45 11.54 -4.33
CA VAL A 307 7.17 12.08 -2.98
C VAL A 307 8.39 12.78 -2.40
N ALA A 308 9.59 12.20 -2.53
CA ALA A 308 10.82 12.81 -2.08
C ALA A 308 11.02 14.23 -2.66
N ARG A 309 10.65 14.42 -3.93
CA ARG A 309 10.84 15.66 -4.68
C ARG A 309 9.71 16.68 -4.48
N TYR A 310 8.46 16.22 -4.43
CA TYR A 310 7.28 17.09 -4.51
C TYR A 310 6.43 17.11 -3.24
N ALA A 311 6.67 16.21 -2.28
CA ALA A 311 6.01 16.21 -0.97
C ALA A 311 7.01 15.91 0.17
N PRO A 312 8.15 16.63 0.25
CA PRO A 312 9.14 16.41 1.30
C PRO A 312 8.57 16.63 2.71
N GLU A 313 7.52 17.44 2.87
CA GLU A 313 6.83 17.61 4.15
C GLU A 313 6.30 16.29 4.75
N TRP A 314 6.00 15.29 3.92
CA TRP A 314 5.55 13.98 4.43
C TRP A 314 6.63 13.24 5.20
N THR A 315 7.90 13.59 5.00
CA THR A 315 9.03 13.06 5.76
C THR A 315 9.13 13.67 7.16
N THR A 316 8.62 14.90 7.33
CA THR A 316 8.67 15.64 8.60
C THR A 316 7.58 15.21 9.60
N LEU A 317 6.56 14.48 9.14
CA LEU A 317 5.46 13.97 9.96
C LEU A 317 5.86 12.82 10.91
N SER A 318 7.16 12.58 11.09
CA SER A 318 7.74 11.61 12.01
C SER A 318 7.99 12.15 13.43
N ALA A 319 7.46 13.32 13.79
CA ALA A 319 7.35 13.73 15.19
C ALA A 319 6.12 13.04 15.83
N PRO A 320 6.29 12.14 16.81
CA PRO A 320 5.16 11.53 17.51
C PRO A 320 4.30 12.62 18.16
N ARG A 321 3.01 12.66 17.81
CA ARG A 321 2.02 13.42 18.58
C ARG A 321 1.75 12.62 19.85
N TYR A 322 2.46 12.97 20.92
CA TYR A 322 2.17 12.52 22.29
C TYR A 322 0.90 13.19 22.83
#